data_AF-F1CJ23-F1
#
_entry.id   AF-F1CJ23-F1
#
_cell.length_a   1.000
_cell.length_b   1.000
_cell.length_c   1.000
_cell.angle_alpha   90.00
_cell.angle_beta   90.00
_cell.angle_gamma   90.00
#
_symmetry.space_group_name_H-M   'P 1'
#
loop_
_entity.id
_entity.type
_entity.pdbx_description
1 polymer ?
#
loop_
_entity_poly.entity_id
_entity_poly.type
_entity_poly.pdbx_seq_one_letter_code
_entity_poly.pdbx_strand_id
1 'polypeptide(L)'
;PWFPGKIVDLDRFANHILSYGSELDADHPGFKDETYRARRKYFADIAYYYRHGQPIPRVEYTPEEIETWGTVFKEVTKLYPTHACREHNHIFRLMIENCGYREDNIPQLEDVSNFLKACTGFQLRPVAGLLSSRDFLAGLAFRVFHSTQYIRHPSKPLYTPEPDVCHELLGHAPLFADPGFARFSQEIGLASLGAPDDYIEKLATCYWFTVEFGLCKQQGQKKAFGAGLLSSYGELEYCLSDKPDIRPFDPYTTGVQKYPITEYQPVYFLAESFEDAQQKMREFALSIPRPFTVRYNPYTQSVEIIDTKPQMEILAADIQAEMQLLIDAMKKIK
;
A
#
# COMPACT_ATOMS: atom_id res chain seq x y z
N PRO A 1 1.61 -10.15 -21.19
CA PRO A 1 1.05 -8.77 -21.06
C PRO A 1 2.18 -7.75 -20.95
N TRP A 2 1.99 -6.51 -21.42
CA TRP A 2 2.97 -5.44 -21.20
C TRP A 2 3.09 -5.11 -19.70
N PHE A 3 4.27 -4.69 -19.26
CA PHE A 3 4.52 -4.17 -17.91
C PHE A 3 5.65 -3.11 -17.96
N PRO A 4 5.69 -2.16 -17.00
CA PRO A 4 6.72 -1.13 -16.94
C PRO A 4 8.12 -1.74 -16.71
N GLY A 5 9.10 -1.32 -17.52
CA GLY A 5 10.50 -1.73 -17.37
C GLY A 5 11.32 -0.72 -16.54
N LYS A 6 10.91 0.55 -16.54
CA LYS A 6 11.51 1.63 -15.75
C LYS A 6 10.44 2.34 -14.93
N ILE A 7 10.83 2.95 -13.83
CA ILE A 7 9.91 3.68 -12.95
C ILE A 7 9.14 4.81 -13.65
N VAL A 8 9.75 5.45 -14.66
CA VAL A 8 9.08 6.48 -15.47
C VAL A 8 7.96 5.92 -16.34
N ASP A 9 7.96 4.61 -16.65
CA ASP A 9 6.89 3.99 -17.43
C ASP A 9 5.56 3.91 -16.65
N LEU A 10 5.58 4.12 -15.32
CA LEU A 10 4.36 4.22 -14.51
C LEU A 10 3.47 5.39 -14.96
N ASP A 11 4.05 6.46 -15.51
CA ASP A 11 3.29 7.61 -16.04
C ASP A 11 2.40 7.24 -17.23
N ARG A 12 2.64 6.10 -17.89
CA ARG A 12 1.84 5.66 -19.05
C ARG A 12 0.43 5.23 -18.67
N PHE A 13 0.21 4.78 -17.44
CA PHE A 13 -1.06 4.19 -17.01
C PHE A 13 -1.61 4.76 -15.71
N ALA A 14 -0.84 5.55 -14.98
CA ALA A 14 -1.33 6.10 -13.70
C ALA A 14 -2.49 7.11 -13.84
N ASN A 15 -2.89 7.44 -15.07
CA ASN A 15 -4.10 8.20 -15.40
C ASN A 15 -5.25 7.33 -15.95
N HIS A 16 -5.08 6.00 -16.06
CA HIS A 16 -6.12 5.06 -16.47
C HIS A 16 -7.05 4.73 -15.29
N ILE A 17 -7.86 5.72 -14.89
CA ILE A 17 -8.78 5.60 -13.76
C ILE A 17 -10.00 4.78 -14.17
N LEU A 18 -10.34 3.76 -13.37
CA LEU A 18 -11.52 2.93 -13.58
C LEU A 18 -12.75 3.47 -12.85
N SER A 19 -12.57 4.03 -11.65
CA SER A 19 -13.67 4.54 -10.81
C SER A 19 -13.19 5.58 -9.80
N TYR A 20 -14.15 6.28 -9.18
CA TYR A 20 -13.92 7.27 -8.10
C TYR A 20 -12.95 8.41 -8.47
N GLY A 21 -12.94 8.82 -9.74
CA GLY A 21 -12.24 10.02 -10.19
C GLY A 21 -12.96 11.29 -9.76
N SER A 22 -13.27 12.18 -10.72
CA SER A 22 -14.13 13.35 -10.47
C SER A 22 -15.63 13.01 -10.44
N GLU A 23 -16.01 11.83 -10.93
CA GLU A 23 -17.40 11.37 -10.97
C GLU A 23 -17.67 10.50 -9.74
N LEU A 24 -18.72 10.86 -9.00
CA LEU A 24 -19.15 10.19 -7.78
C LEU A 24 -20.39 9.35 -8.07
N ASP A 25 -20.49 8.19 -7.44
CA ASP A 25 -21.67 7.35 -7.51
C ASP A 25 -22.91 8.01 -6.87
N ALA A 26 -24.10 7.60 -7.29
CA ALA A 26 -25.35 8.24 -6.87
C ALA A 26 -25.65 8.11 -5.36
N ASP A 27 -25.12 7.08 -4.72
CA ASP A 27 -25.21 6.81 -3.28
C ASP A 27 -24.05 7.44 -2.47
N HIS A 28 -23.07 8.06 -3.14
CA HIS A 28 -21.97 8.75 -2.50
C HIS A 28 -22.47 9.97 -1.69
N PRO A 29 -22.00 10.18 -0.44
CA PRO A 29 -22.49 11.28 0.41
C PRO A 29 -22.35 12.67 -0.21
N GLY A 30 -21.32 12.87 -1.03
CA GLY A 30 -21.05 14.11 -1.77
C GLY A 30 -21.67 14.20 -3.17
N PHE A 31 -22.53 13.27 -3.60
CA PHE A 31 -23.06 13.24 -4.98
C PHE A 31 -23.81 14.53 -5.38
N LYS A 32 -24.55 15.12 -4.43
CA LYS A 32 -25.33 16.35 -4.63
C LYS A 32 -24.61 17.61 -4.13
N ASP A 33 -23.40 17.47 -3.59
CA ASP A 33 -22.61 18.60 -3.12
C ASP A 33 -21.71 19.10 -4.25
N GLU A 34 -22.11 20.21 -4.89
CA GLU A 34 -21.37 20.82 -5.99
C GLU A 34 -20.00 21.34 -5.55
N THR A 35 -19.86 21.80 -4.30
CA THR A 35 -18.61 22.30 -3.75
C THR A 35 -17.61 21.15 -3.57
N TYR A 36 -18.07 20.04 -2.97
CA TYR A 36 -17.26 18.84 -2.81
C TYR A 36 -16.86 18.23 -4.16
N ARG A 37 -17.76 18.22 -5.15
CA ARG A 37 -17.45 17.73 -6.51
C ARG A 37 -16.40 18.60 -7.22
N ALA A 38 -16.52 19.93 -7.11
CA ALA A 38 -15.50 20.83 -7.64
C ALA A 38 -14.14 20.62 -6.94
N ARG A 39 -14.17 20.40 -5.62
CA ARG A 39 -12.99 20.09 -4.83
C ARG A 39 -12.34 18.76 -5.23
N ARG A 40 -13.13 17.72 -5.52
CA ARG A 40 -12.64 16.44 -6.08
C ARG A 40 -12.00 16.58 -7.45
N LYS A 41 -12.59 17.40 -8.32
CA LYS A 41 -11.99 17.71 -9.62
C LYS A 41 -10.61 18.37 -9.47
N TYR A 42 -10.47 19.31 -8.52
CA TYR A 42 -9.17 19.93 -8.22
C TYR A 42 -8.09 18.89 -7.87
N PHE A 43 -8.39 17.93 -6.98
CA PHE A 43 -7.46 16.86 -6.65
C PHE A 43 -7.14 15.94 -7.83
N ALA A 44 -8.16 15.59 -8.63
CA ALA A 44 -7.97 14.78 -9.82
C ALA A 44 -7.04 15.46 -10.84
N ASP A 45 -7.22 16.77 -11.06
CA ASP A 45 -6.38 17.56 -11.97
C ASP A 45 -4.91 17.53 -11.51
N ILE A 46 -4.62 17.68 -10.20
CA ILE A 46 -3.24 17.54 -9.66
C ILE A 46 -2.63 16.20 -10.07
N ALA A 47 -3.35 15.10 -9.84
CA ALA A 47 -2.86 13.76 -10.15
C ALA A 47 -2.68 13.53 -11.66
N TYR A 48 -3.58 14.05 -12.50
CA TYR A 48 -3.47 13.92 -13.95
C TYR A 48 -2.25 14.63 -14.55
N TYR A 49 -1.86 15.77 -13.98
CA TYR A 49 -0.71 16.55 -14.44
C TYR A 49 0.61 16.12 -13.82
N TYR A 50 0.60 15.35 -12.72
CA TYR A 50 1.81 14.82 -12.11
C TYR A 50 2.58 13.91 -13.06
N ARG A 51 3.90 14.07 -13.11
CA ARG A 51 4.85 13.19 -13.81
C ARG A 51 5.97 12.78 -12.87
N HIS A 52 6.48 11.56 -13.07
CA HIS A 52 7.55 11.01 -12.28
C HIS A 52 8.79 11.95 -12.27
N GLY A 53 9.33 12.18 -11.07
CA GLY A 53 10.49 13.05 -10.84
C GLY A 53 10.14 14.49 -10.48
N GLN A 54 8.87 14.90 -10.61
CA GLN A 54 8.40 16.17 -10.06
C GLN A 54 8.12 16.04 -8.56
N PRO A 55 8.28 17.11 -7.76
CA PRO A 55 7.76 17.13 -6.39
C PRO A 55 6.23 17.03 -6.43
N ILE A 56 5.64 16.33 -5.45
CA ILE A 56 4.19 16.21 -5.33
C ILE A 56 3.62 17.57 -4.94
N PRO A 57 2.65 18.13 -5.71
CA PRO A 57 2.08 19.43 -5.39
C PRO A 57 1.43 19.45 -4.01
N ARG A 58 1.78 20.46 -3.21
CA ARG A 58 1.17 20.69 -1.90
C ARG A 58 -0.27 21.16 -2.07
N VAL A 59 -1.14 20.74 -1.16
CA VAL A 59 -2.54 21.14 -1.11
C VAL A 59 -2.81 21.94 0.15
N GLU A 60 -3.40 23.11 -0.02
CA GLU A 60 -4.03 23.84 1.07
C GLU A 60 -5.41 23.23 1.34
N TYR A 61 -5.49 22.42 2.40
CA TYR A 61 -6.74 21.83 2.86
C TYR A 61 -7.61 22.87 3.58
N THR A 62 -8.92 22.82 3.35
CA THR A 62 -9.86 23.75 3.98
C THR A 62 -10.03 23.45 5.47
N PRO A 63 -10.54 24.39 6.29
CA PRO A 63 -10.83 24.12 7.69
C PRO A 63 -11.76 22.92 7.92
N GLU A 64 -12.77 22.74 7.05
CA GLU A 64 -13.72 21.61 7.13
C GLU A 64 -13.05 20.26 6.81
N GLU A 65 -12.13 20.25 5.83
CA GLU A 65 -11.32 19.07 5.51
C GLU A 65 -10.42 18.71 6.71
N ILE A 66 -9.78 19.71 7.33
CA ILE A 66 -8.92 19.49 8.52
C ILE A 66 -9.75 18.97 9.70
N GLU A 67 -10.96 19.50 9.94
CA GLU A 67 -11.86 19.01 10.98
C GLU A 67 -12.32 17.55 10.74
N THR A 68 -12.61 17.21 9.48
CA THR A 68 -12.94 15.84 9.06
C THR A 68 -11.78 14.89 9.36
N TRP A 69 -10.56 15.27 9.00
CA TRP A 69 -9.34 14.52 9.32
C TRP A 69 -9.17 14.36 10.84
N GLY A 70 -9.27 15.45 11.60
CA GLY A 70 -9.09 15.43 13.05
C GLY A 70 -10.07 14.48 13.75
N THR A 71 -11.32 14.44 13.27
CA THR A 71 -12.34 13.48 13.74
C THR A 71 -11.89 12.04 13.52
N VAL A 72 -11.42 11.69 12.32
CA VAL A 72 -10.94 10.33 12.01
C VAL A 72 -9.70 10.01 12.83
N PHE A 73 -8.69 10.90 12.79
CA PHE A 73 -7.41 10.77 13.48
C PHE A 73 -7.63 10.46 14.96
N LYS A 74 -8.48 11.23 15.63
CA LYS A 74 -8.76 11.07 17.06
C LYS A 74 -9.38 9.72 17.39
N GLU A 75 -10.34 9.25 16.60
CA GLU A 75 -11.01 7.98 16.89
C GLU A 75 -10.08 6.77 16.65
N VAL A 76 -9.38 6.72 15.51
CA VAL A 76 -8.53 5.56 15.19
C VAL A 76 -7.29 5.49 16.07
N THR A 77 -6.68 6.62 16.42
CA THR A 77 -5.45 6.64 17.22
C THR A 77 -5.65 6.20 18.67
N LYS A 78 -6.88 6.29 19.21
CA LYS A 78 -7.22 5.70 20.52
C LYS A 78 -7.06 4.18 20.53
N LEU A 79 -7.30 3.52 19.40
CA LEU A 79 -7.28 2.07 19.28
C LEU A 79 -5.89 1.51 18.96
N TYR A 80 -4.99 2.29 18.35
CA TYR A 80 -3.68 1.81 17.91
C TYR A 80 -2.84 1.12 18.99
N PRO A 81 -2.74 1.63 20.24
CA PRO A 81 -1.92 0.98 21.27
C PRO A 81 -2.36 -0.45 21.58
N THR A 82 -3.65 -0.77 21.41
CA THR A 82 -4.23 -2.06 21.75
C THR A 82 -4.49 -2.94 20.54
N HIS A 83 -4.77 -2.37 19.37
CA HIS A 83 -5.19 -3.10 18.17
C HIS A 83 -4.14 -3.19 17.07
N ALA A 84 -3.38 -2.11 16.83
CA ALA A 84 -2.41 -2.07 15.73
C ALA A 84 -1.16 -2.89 16.05
N CYS A 85 -0.50 -3.40 15.01
CA CYS A 85 0.77 -4.11 15.15
C CYS A 85 1.88 -3.18 15.68
N ARG A 86 2.95 -3.79 16.19
CA ARG A 86 4.10 -3.07 16.74
C ARG A 86 4.76 -2.13 15.73
N GLU A 87 4.88 -2.56 14.48
CA GLU A 87 5.53 -1.82 13.39
C GLU A 87 4.77 -0.53 13.09
N HIS A 88 3.43 -0.61 12.97
CA HIS A 88 2.57 0.56 12.83
C HIS A 88 2.75 1.52 14.01
N ASN A 89 2.62 1.04 15.24
CA ASN A 89 2.77 1.87 16.44
C ASN A 89 4.16 2.53 16.56
N HIS A 90 5.21 1.86 16.10
CA HIS A 90 6.57 2.40 16.09
C HIS A 90 6.71 3.52 15.06
N ILE A 91 6.35 3.27 13.81
CA ILE A 91 6.48 4.26 12.73
C ILE A 91 5.54 5.45 12.93
N PHE A 92 4.31 5.21 13.39
CA PHE A 92 3.32 6.28 13.55
C PHE A 92 3.83 7.39 14.48
N ARG A 93 4.58 7.04 15.54
CA ARG A 93 5.26 8.02 16.40
C ARG A 93 6.28 8.86 15.63
N LEU A 94 7.08 8.23 14.78
CA LEU A 94 8.05 8.93 13.94
C LEU A 94 7.37 9.85 12.92
N MET A 95 6.22 9.45 12.37
CA MET A 95 5.46 10.28 11.44
C MET A 95 4.79 11.49 12.12
N ILE A 96 4.40 11.39 13.39
CA ILE A 96 3.99 12.56 14.20
C ILE A 96 5.14 13.56 14.32
N GLU A 97 6.35 13.07 14.60
CA GLU A 97 7.54 13.90 14.80
C GLU A 97 8.09 14.52 13.50
N ASN A 98 8.00 13.80 12.37
CA ASN A 98 8.73 14.15 11.15
C ASN A 98 7.84 14.52 9.96
N CYS A 99 6.58 14.08 9.94
CA CYS A 99 5.68 14.26 8.78
C CYS A 99 4.46 15.13 9.09
N GLY A 100 4.35 15.68 10.30
CA GLY A 100 3.26 16.56 10.69
C GLY A 100 1.93 15.85 10.93
N TYR A 101 1.93 14.57 11.28
CA TYR A 101 0.73 13.84 11.67
C TYR A 101 0.19 14.41 12.98
N ARG A 102 -0.92 15.16 12.91
CA ARG A 102 -1.61 15.74 14.07
C ARG A 102 -3.11 15.86 13.78
N GLU A 103 -3.92 15.94 14.83
CA GLU A 103 -5.37 16.13 14.72
C GLU A 103 -5.74 17.40 13.93
N ASP A 104 -4.92 18.44 14.01
CA ASP A 104 -5.15 19.76 13.40
C ASP A 104 -4.44 19.97 12.05
N ASN A 105 -3.88 18.91 11.45
CA ASN A 105 -3.08 19.03 10.24
C ASN A 105 -3.10 17.75 9.39
N ILE A 106 -3.56 17.85 8.15
CA ILE A 106 -3.45 16.79 7.15
C ILE A 106 -2.01 16.78 6.60
N PRO A 107 -1.24 15.69 6.75
CA PRO A 107 0.10 15.59 6.21
C PRO A 107 0.13 15.72 4.68
N GLN A 108 1.19 16.32 4.16
CA GLN A 108 1.37 16.49 2.72
C GLN A 108 2.06 15.27 2.13
N LEU A 109 1.58 14.77 1.00
CA LEU A 109 2.13 13.57 0.36
C LEU A 109 3.63 13.71 0.04
N GLU A 110 4.10 14.91 -0.31
CA GLU A 110 5.53 15.15 -0.57
C GLU A 110 6.39 14.86 0.68
N ASP A 111 5.96 15.33 1.84
CA ASP A 111 6.71 15.17 3.09
C ASP A 111 6.73 13.68 3.50
N VAL A 112 5.57 13.01 3.36
CA VAL A 112 5.43 11.58 3.64
C VAL A 112 6.23 10.74 2.64
N SER A 113 6.19 11.08 1.35
CA SER A 113 6.96 10.39 0.29
C SER A 113 8.45 10.48 0.55
N ASN A 114 8.95 11.66 0.94
CA ASN A 114 10.35 11.85 1.32
C ASN A 114 10.75 11.03 2.55
N PHE A 115 9.88 10.96 3.56
CA PHE A 115 10.09 10.11 4.74
C PHE A 115 10.15 8.62 4.37
N LEU A 116 9.18 8.12 3.61
CA LEU A 116 9.15 6.72 3.14
C LEU A 116 10.40 6.37 2.32
N LYS A 117 10.86 7.31 1.47
CA LYS A 117 12.04 7.11 0.63
C LYS A 117 13.30 6.96 1.47
N ALA A 118 13.41 7.75 2.55
CA ALA A 118 14.51 7.66 3.50
C ALA A 118 14.49 6.37 4.34
N CYS A 119 13.30 5.83 4.66
CA CYS A 119 13.16 4.60 5.45
C CYS A 119 13.38 3.33 4.63
N THR A 120 12.65 3.18 3.53
CA THR A 120 12.54 1.92 2.77
C THR A 120 12.66 2.12 1.27
N GLY A 121 12.88 3.33 0.78
CA GLY A 121 12.85 3.63 -0.65
C GLY A 121 11.45 3.61 -1.27
N PHE A 122 10.38 3.44 -0.47
CA PHE A 122 9.02 3.66 -0.95
C PHE A 122 8.79 5.14 -1.25
N GLN A 123 7.92 5.43 -2.22
CA GLN A 123 7.51 6.79 -2.54
C GLN A 123 6.04 6.83 -2.93
N LEU A 124 5.40 7.96 -2.66
CA LEU A 124 4.01 8.19 -3.02
C LEU A 124 3.92 8.78 -4.43
N ARG A 125 2.83 8.48 -5.11
CA ARG A 125 2.43 9.11 -6.37
C ARG A 125 0.98 9.53 -6.26
N PRO A 126 0.62 10.81 -6.49
CA PRO A 126 -0.78 11.21 -6.48
C PRO A 126 -1.55 10.46 -7.56
N VAL A 127 -2.73 9.95 -7.21
CA VAL A 127 -3.66 9.27 -8.13
C VAL A 127 -5.05 9.88 -8.00
N ALA A 128 -5.74 10.01 -9.13
CA ALA A 128 -7.05 10.67 -9.19
C ALA A 128 -8.21 9.80 -8.65
N GLY A 129 -8.02 8.47 -8.59
CA GLY A 129 -9.03 7.50 -8.21
C GLY A 129 -8.47 6.07 -8.30
N LEU A 130 -9.36 5.08 -8.41
CA LEU A 130 -8.94 3.67 -8.46
C LEU A 130 -8.35 3.28 -9.82
N LEU A 131 -7.16 2.68 -9.79
CA LEU A 131 -6.51 2.08 -10.95
C LEU A 131 -6.99 0.63 -11.15
N SER A 132 -6.68 0.06 -12.32
CA SER A 132 -6.77 -1.38 -12.49
C SER A 132 -5.85 -2.11 -11.51
N SER A 133 -6.24 -3.31 -11.07
CA SER A 133 -5.39 -4.11 -10.16
C SER A 133 -4.00 -4.34 -10.74
N ARG A 134 -3.90 -4.52 -12.08
CA ARG A 134 -2.62 -4.68 -12.77
C ARG A 134 -1.74 -3.45 -12.63
N ASP A 135 -2.29 -2.27 -12.87
CA ASP A 135 -1.56 -1.00 -12.85
C ASP A 135 -1.14 -0.62 -11.42
N PHE A 136 -2.06 -0.80 -10.47
CA PHE A 136 -1.77 -0.54 -9.06
C PHE A 136 -0.65 -1.46 -8.53
N LEU A 137 -0.78 -2.78 -8.75
CA LEU A 137 0.24 -3.75 -8.32
C LEU A 137 1.57 -3.55 -9.05
N ALA A 138 1.56 -3.13 -10.32
CA ALA A 138 2.78 -2.79 -11.03
C ALA A 138 3.55 -1.63 -10.36
N GLY A 139 2.86 -0.65 -9.77
CA GLY A 139 3.48 0.40 -8.96
C GLY A 139 4.27 -0.14 -7.77
N LEU A 140 3.68 -1.10 -7.04
CA LEU A 140 4.32 -1.71 -5.86
C LEU A 140 5.65 -2.39 -6.19
N ALA A 141 5.81 -2.91 -7.41
CA ALA A 141 7.08 -3.51 -7.86
C ALA A 141 8.25 -2.50 -7.83
N PHE A 142 7.94 -1.21 -8.00
CA PHE A 142 8.89 -0.10 -7.96
C PHE A 142 8.95 0.60 -6.61
N ARG A 143 8.30 0.04 -5.58
CA ARG A 143 8.05 0.71 -4.30
C ARG A 143 7.32 2.04 -4.48
N VAL A 144 6.41 2.10 -5.45
CA VAL A 144 5.56 3.27 -5.69
C VAL A 144 4.14 2.94 -5.24
N PHE A 145 3.65 3.68 -4.27
CA PHE A 145 2.27 3.59 -3.83
C PHE A 145 1.45 4.74 -4.43
N HIS A 146 0.39 4.39 -5.15
CA HIS A 146 -0.54 5.35 -5.73
C HIS A 146 -1.51 5.80 -4.63
N SER A 147 -1.42 7.07 -4.22
CA SER A 147 -2.13 7.62 -3.06
C SER A 147 -3.04 8.75 -3.48
N THR A 148 -4.29 8.72 -3.00
CA THR A 148 -5.23 9.82 -3.19
C THR A 148 -4.89 11.01 -2.30
N GLN A 149 -5.27 12.22 -2.73
CA GLN A 149 -5.08 13.46 -1.96
C GLN A 149 -6.38 14.05 -1.42
N TYR A 150 -7.53 13.63 -1.97
CA TYR A 150 -8.83 14.12 -1.53
C TYR A 150 -9.19 13.51 -0.18
N ILE A 151 -10.03 14.20 0.59
CA ILE A 151 -10.59 13.70 1.84
C ILE A 151 -12.05 13.28 1.63
N ARG A 152 -12.50 12.29 2.41
CA ARG A 152 -13.90 11.86 2.47
C ARG A 152 -14.84 13.01 2.81
N HIS A 153 -16.11 12.83 2.49
CA HIS A 153 -17.13 13.85 2.72
C HIS A 153 -17.39 14.10 4.23
N PRO A 154 -17.48 15.37 4.68
CA PRO A 154 -17.59 15.73 6.11
C PRO A 154 -18.87 15.22 6.80
N SER A 155 -19.94 14.92 6.05
CA SER A 155 -21.18 14.40 6.64
C SER A 155 -21.07 12.98 7.22
N LYS A 156 -20.03 12.22 6.85
CA LYS A 156 -19.80 10.84 7.32
C LYS A 156 -18.30 10.58 7.57
N PRO A 157 -17.65 11.27 8.52
CA PRO A 157 -16.20 11.17 8.69
C PRO A 157 -15.74 9.75 9.06
N LEU A 158 -16.56 8.98 9.77
CA LEU A 158 -16.22 7.62 10.20
C LEU A 158 -16.57 6.52 9.18
N TYR A 159 -16.97 6.90 7.95
CA TYR A 159 -17.31 5.95 6.88
C TYR A 159 -16.83 6.49 5.53
N THR A 160 -16.15 5.66 4.75
CA THR A 160 -15.83 5.98 3.35
C THR A 160 -15.92 4.73 2.47
N PRO A 161 -16.61 4.79 1.30
CA PRO A 161 -16.62 3.70 0.33
C PRO A 161 -15.36 3.68 -0.56
N GLU A 162 -14.59 4.77 -0.55
CA GLU A 162 -13.41 4.99 -1.39
C GLU A 162 -12.18 5.30 -0.52
N PRO A 163 -10.96 4.94 -0.98
CA PRO A 163 -9.73 5.23 -0.24
C PRO A 163 -9.39 6.73 -0.36
N ASP A 164 -9.72 7.49 0.68
CA ASP A 164 -9.35 8.90 0.80
C ASP A 164 -7.99 9.09 1.49
N VAL A 165 -7.50 10.33 1.56
CA VAL A 165 -6.21 10.65 2.18
C VAL A 165 -6.10 10.16 3.64
N CYS A 166 -7.21 10.06 4.37
CA CYS A 166 -7.22 9.46 5.71
C CYS A 166 -6.81 7.97 5.65
N HIS A 167 -7.40 7.22 4.73
CA HIS A 167 -7.07 5.80 4.52
C HIS A 167 -5.60 5.62 4.12
N GLU A 168 -5.11 6.43 3.18
CA GLU A 168 -3.72 6.32 2.71
C GLU A 168 -2.70 6.64 3.80
N LEU A 169 -2.92 7.76 4.51
CA LEU A 169 -1.94 8.26 5.46
C LEU A 169 -2.00 7.54 6.81
N LEU A 170 -3.18 7.15 7.28
CA LEU A 170 -3.35 6.47 8.57
C LEU A 170 -3.25 4.95 8.43
N GLY A 171 -3.69 4.38 7.30
CA GLY A 171 -3.65 2.95 7.06
C GLY A 171 -2.32 2.49 6.47
N HIS A 172 -2.02 2.95 5.26
CA HIS A 172 -0.91 2.42 4.45
C HIS A 172 0.46 2.98 4.81
N ALA A 173 0.59 4.31 4.82
CA ALA A 173 1.89 4.98 4.89
C ALA A 173 2.77 4.50 6.06
N PRO A 174 2.27 4.30 7.30
CA PRO A 174 3.11 3.87 8.41
C PRO A 174 3.80 2.53 8.14
N LEU A 175 3.11 1.56 7.52
CA LEU A 175 3.71 0.25 7.26
C LEU A 175 4.64 0.25 6.06
N PHE A 176 4.47 1.13 5.09
CA PHE A 176 5.46 1.27 4.01
C PHE A 176 6.83 1.78 4.51
N ALA A 177 6.91 2.37 5.71
CA ALA A 177 8.18 2.72 6.32
C ALA A 177 8.84 1.56 7.09
N ASP A 178 8.16 0.42 7.26
CA ASP A 178 8.76 -0.80 7.81
C ASP A 178 9.47 -1.61 6.71
N PRO A 179 10.75 -1.98 6.85
CA PRO A 179 11.48 -2.72 5.84
C PRO A 179 10.91 -4.12 5.53
N GLY A 180 10.33 -4.80 6.51
CA GLY A 180 9.72 -6.13 6.32
C GLY A 180 8.47 -6.02 5.46
N PHE A 181 7.59 -5.09 5.81
CA PHE A 181 6.35 -4.83 5.08
C PHE A 181 6.60 -4.27 3.69
N ALA A 182 7.53 -3.32 3.53
CA ALA A 182 7.90 -2.78 2.22
C ALA A 182 8.39 -3.87 1.25
N ARG A 183 9.21 -4.83 1.73
CA ARG A 183 9.64 -5.98 0.94
C ARG A 183 8.47 -6.89 0.58
N PHE A 184 7.59 -7.16 1.54
CA PHE A 184 6.38 -7.95 1.32
C PHE A 184 5.48 -7.34 0.23
N SER A 185 5.14 -6.05 0.34
CA SER A 185 4.32 -5.35 -0.66
C SER A 185 4.99 -5.32 -2.04
N GLN A 186 6.31 -5.13 -2.10
CA GLN A 186 7.05 -5.18 -3.35
C GLN A 186 7.05 -6.59 -3.98
N GLU A 187 7.07 -7.65 -3.19
CA GLU A 187 6.99 -9.04 -3.68
C GLU A 187 5.67 -9.29 -4.43
N ILE A 188 4.55 -8.81 -3.89
CA ILE A 188 3.24 -8.86 -4.58
C ILE A 188 3.33 -8.11 -5.92
N GLY A 189 3.92 -6.92 -5.92
CA GLY A 189 4.09 -6.12 -7.13
C GLY A 189 4.92 -6.83 -8.20
N LEU A 190 6.07 -7.40 -7.82
CA LEU A 190 6.97 -8.15 -8.71
C LEU A 190 6.32 -9.42 -9.26
N ALA A 191 5.50 -10.11 -8.46
CA ALA A 191 4.73 -11.26 -8.90
C ALA A 191 3.69 -10.88 -9.98
N SER A 192 3.17 -9.65 -9.96
CA SER A 192 2.16 -9.19 -10.92
C SER A 192 2.72 -8.87 -12.32
N LEU A 193 4.02 -8.56 -12.43
CA LEU A 193 4.64 -8.17 -13.69
C LEU A 193 4.63 -9.33 -14.70
N GLY A 194 3.94 -9.10 -15.82
CA GLY A 194 3.78 -10.09 -16.89
C GLY A 194 2.81 -11.23 -16.60
N ALA A 195 2.19 -11.28 -15.42
CA ALA A 195 1.25 -12.33 -15.05
C ALA A 195 -0.05 -12.26 -15.89
N PRO A 196 -0.71 -13.40 -16.19
CA PRO A 196 -2.04 -13.39 -16.81
C PRO A 196 -3.13 -12.85 -15.86
N ASP A 197 -4.27 -12.44 -16.42
CA ASP A 197 -5.31 -11.71 -15.68
C ASP A 197 -5.91 -12.50 -14.51
N ASP A 198 -6.08 -13.82 -14.66
CA ASP A 198 -6.56 -14.71 -13.59
C ASP A 198 -5.62 -14.73 -12.38
N TYR A 199 -4.31 -14.60 -12.59
CA TYR A 199 -3.34 -14.45 -11.52
C TYR A 199 -3.27 -13.02 -10.97
N ILE A 200 -3.56 -11.99 -11.77
CA ILE A 200 -3.71 -10.63 -11.25
C ILE A 200 -4.88 -10.56 -10.28
N GLU A 201 -6.02 -11.19 -10.58
CA GLU A 201 -7.16 -11.27 -9.66
C GLU A 201 -6.78 -11.98 -8.34
N LYS A 202 -6.03 -13.09 -8.43
CA LYS A 202 -5.54 -13.80 -7.23
C LYS A 202 -4.58 -12.95 -6.40
N LEU A 203 -3.64 -12.26 -7.04
CA LEU A 203 -2.69 -11.36 -6.38
C LEU A 203 -3.40 -10.18 -5.74
N ALA A 204 -4.39 -9.59 -6.41
CA ALA A 204 -5.22 -8.52 -5.87
C ALA A 204 -6.03 -9.01 -4.66
N THR A 205 -6.53 -10.24 -4.69
CA THR A 205 -7.22 -10.86 -3.56
C THR A 205 -6.27 -11.13 -2.39
N CYS A 206 -5.05 -11.60 -2.65
CA CYS A 206 -4.01 -11.71 -1.62
C CYS A 206 -3.68 -10.33 -1.03
N TYR A 207 -3.54 -9.30 -1.86
CA TYR A 207 -3.32 -7.92 -1.43
C TYR A 207 -4.47 -7.44 -0.52
N TRP A 208 -5.72 -7.68 -0.91
CA TRP A 208 -6.90 -7.36 -0.10
C TRP A 208 -6.84 -8.02 1.29
N PHE A 209 -6.61 -9.32 1.36
CA PHE A 209 -6.58 -10.03 2.64
C PHE A 209 -5.28 -9.89 3.43
N THR A 210 -4.33 -9.08 2.95
CA THR A 210 -3.08 -8.78 3.65
C THR A 210 -2.89 -7.28 3.82
N VAL A 211 -2.49 -6.57 2.78
CA VAL A 211 -2.20 -5.14 2.84
C VAL A 211 -3.43 -4.31 3.21
N GLU A 212 -4.65 -4.71 2.80
CA GLU A 212 -5.89 -3.98 3.16
C GLU A 212 -6.53 -4.48 4.47
N PHE A 213 -6.69 -5.79 4.65
CA PHE A 213 -7.44 -6.40 5.76
C PHE A 213 -6.65 -7.50 6.49
N GLY A 214 -5.33 -7.41 6.51
CA GLY A 214 -4.48 -8.40 7.14
C GLY A 214 -4.38 -8.28 8.66
N LEU A 215 -4.30 -9.44 9.32
CA LEU A 215 -3.95 -9.58 10.72
C LEU A 215 -2.59 -10.27 10.85
N CYS A 216 -1.81 -9.90 11.86
CA CYS A 216 -0.55 -10.57 12.19
C CYS A 216 -0.56 -11.07 13.63
N LYS A 217 0.25 -12.10 13.89
CA LYS A 217 0.47 -12.63 15.22
C LYS A 217 1.71 -12.00 15.85
N GLN A 218 1.59 -11.46 17.05
CA GLN A 218 2.69 -10.88 17.80
C GLN A 218 2.60 -11.29 19.26
N GLN A 219 3.63 -11.98 19.75
CA GLN A 219 3.68 -12.46 21.14
C GLN A 219 2.43 -13.27 21.55
N GLY A 220 1.90 -14.09 20.62
CA GLY A 220 0.69 -14.89 20.84
C GLY A 220 -0.62 -14.12 20.75
N GLN A 221 -0.59 -12.80 20.50
CA GLN A 221 -1.79 -11.97 20.30
C GLN A 221 -2.02 -11.67 18.81
N LYS A 222 -3.28 -11.47 18.45
CA LYS A 222 -3.69 -10.95 17.13
C LYS A 222 -3.54 -9.43 17.11
N LYS A 223 -2.99 -8.87 16.04
CA LYS A 223 -2.87 -7.43 15.80
C LYS A 223 -3.25 -7.11 14.36
N ALA A 224 -3.86 -5.96 14.14
CA ALA A 224 -4.19 -5.49 12.80
C ALA A 224 -2.97 -4.82 12.15
N PHE A 225 -2.77 -5.12 10.86
CA PHE A 225 -1.82 -4.38 10.02
C PHE A 225 -2.45 -3.93 8.69
N GLY A 226 -3.61 -4.48 8.30
CA GLY A 226 -4.31 -4.04 7.11
C GLY A 226 -4.69 -2.56 7.15
N ALA A 227 -4.47 -1.83 6.07
CA ALA A 227 -4.76 -0.40 5.98
C ALA A 227 -6.25 -0.06 6.12
N GLY A 228 -7.13 -0.88 5.55
CA GLY A 228 -8.58 -0.80 5.72
C GLY A 228 -8.98 -0.91 7.19
N LEU A 229 -8.30 -1.77 7.96
CA LEU A 229 -8.50 -1.90 9.40
C LEU A 229 -7.96 -0.67 10.15
N LEU A 230 -6.73 -0.27 9.88
CA LEU A 230 -6.04 0.82 10.58
C LEU A 230 -6.63 2.21 10.32
N SER A 231 -7.46 2.35 9.29
CA SER A 231 -8.16 3.60 8.94
C SER A 231 -9.67 3.58 9.20
N SER A 232 -10.20 2.46 9.70
CA SER A 232 -11.62 2.27 10.02
C SER A 232 -11.81 1.96 11.50
N TYR A 233 -12.32 2.92 12.26
CA TYR A 233 -12.54 2.75 13.70
C TYR A 233 -13.37 1.50 14.01
N GLY A 234 -14.52 1.34 13.36
CA GLY A 234 -15.46 0.26 13.66
C GLY A 234 -14.94 -1.12 13.23
N GLU A 235 -14.23 -1.21 12.11
CA GLU A 235 -13.71 -2.49 11.63
C GLU A 235 -12.44 -2.92 12.38
N LEU A 236 -11.66 -1.97 12.90
CA LEU A 236 -10.51 -2.25 13.77
C LEU A 236 -10.92 -2.94 15.08
N GLU A 237 -12.01 -2.50 15.72
CA GLU A 237 -12.56 -3.19 16.89
C GLU A 237 -13.16 -4.56 16.50
N TYR A 238 -13.87 -4.61 15.37
CA TYR A 238 -14.54 -5.82 14.91
C TYR A 238 -13.55 -6.96 14.57
N CYS A 239 -12.46 -6.68 13.85
CA CYS A 239 -11.54 -7.70 13.35
C CYS A 239 -10.78 -8.45 14.46
N LEU A 240 -10.66 -7.86 15.65
CA LEU A 240 -10.05 -8.48 16.82
C LEU A 240 -11.06 -9.08 17.82
N SER A 241 -12.36 -8.91 17.57
CA SER A 241 -13.42 -9.55 18.37
C SER A 241 -13.52 -11.07 18.11
N ASP A 242 -14.48 -11.72 18.76
CA ASP A 242 -14.79 -13.14 18.57
C ASP A 242 -15.81 -13.39 17.43
N LYS A 243 -16.21 -12.34 16.71
CA LYS A 243 -17.24 -12.42 15.66
C LYS A 243 -16.72 -12.95 14.31
N PRO A 244 -15.58 -12.48 13.77
CA PRO A 244 -15.15 -12.90 12.44
C PRO A 244 -14.42 -14.25 12.45
N ASP A 245 -14.44 -14.92 11.30
CA ASP A 245 -13.63 -16.13 11.07
C ASP A 245 -12.18 -15.72 10.75
N ILE A 246 -11.21 -16.33 11.43
CA ILE A 246 -9.79 -16.00 11.27
C ILE A 246 -9.04 -17.25 10.83
N ARG A 247 -8.41 -17.18 9.66
CA ARG A 247 -7.71 -18.30 9.04
C ARG A 247 -6.22 -18.02 8.88
N PRO A 248 -5.35 -19.03 8.84
CA PRO A 248 -3.94 -18.82 8.51
C PRO A 248 -3.79 -18.27 7.09
N PHE A 249 -2.91 -17.29 6.90
CA PHE A 249 -2.58 -16.78 5.57
C PHE A 249 -1.84 -17.86 4.75
N ASP A 250 -2.43 -18.18 3.61
CA ASP A 250 -1.87 -19.05 2.57
C ASP A 250 -2.32 -18.49 1.20
N PRO A 251 -1.42 -17.99 0.34
CA PRO A 251 -1.78 -17.37 -0.93
C PRO A 251 -2.62 -18.25 -1.86
N TYR A 252 -2.44 -19.58 -1.83
CA TYR A 252 -3.18 -20.49 -2.72
C TYR A 252 -4.67 -20.54 -2.41
N THR A 253 -5.01 -20.50 -1.12
CA THR A 253 -6.40 -20.48 -0.64
C THR A 253 -6.95 -19.06 -0.51
N THR A 254 -6.12 -18.13 -0.07
CA THR A 254 -6.46 -16.71 0.10
C THR A 254 -6.80 -16.07 -1.24
N GLY A 255 -6.01 -16.32 -2.29
CA GLY A 255 -6.17 -15.69 -3.61
C GLY A 255 -7.48 -16.04 -4.33
N VAL A 256 -8.27 -16.99 -3.83
CA VAL A 256 -9.58 -17.36 -4.38
C VAL A 256 -10.75 -17.09 -3.42
N GLN A 257 -10.47 -16.49 -2.25
CA GLN A 257 -11.49 -16.13 -1.27
C GLN A 257 -12.31 -14.94 -1.78
N LYS A 258 -13.64 -15.07 -1.79
CA LYS A 258 -14.55 -13.95 -2.12
C LYS A 258 -14.70 -13.02 -0.92
N TYR A 259 -14.91 -11.73 -1.17
CA TYR A 259 -15.08 -10.70 -0.14
C TYR A 259 -16.17 -9.68 -0.51
N PRO A 260 -16.89 -9.13 0.49
CA PRO A 260 -17.68 -7.93 0.31
C PRO A 260 -16.79 -6.68 0.27
N ILE A 261 -17.21 -5.64 -0.46
CA ILE A 261 -16.48 -4.36 -0.53
C ILE A 261 -17.13 -3.31 0.39
N THR A 262 -18.43 -3.44 0.68
CA THR A 262 -19.24 -2.44 1.40
C THR A 262 -19.56 -2.81 2.85
N GLU A 263 -19.15 -4.00 3.30
CA GLU A 263 -19.45 -4.55 4.62
C GLU A 263 -18.16 -5.02 5.30
N TYR A 264 -18.19 -5.17 6.63
CA TYR A 264 -17.04 -5.72 7.36
C TYR A 264 -16.72 -7.12 6.89
N GLN A 265 -15.42 -7.43 6.80
CA GLN A 265 -14.99 -8.71 6.26
C GLN A 265 -15.44 -9.86 7.17
N PRO A 266 -16.16 -10.88 6.65
CA PRO A 266 -16.56 -12.03 7.46
C PRO A 266 -15.39 -12.97 7.76
N VAL A 267 -14.32 -12.88 6.97
CA VAL A 267 -13.11 -13.71 7.06
C VAL A 267 -11.89 -12.81 7.03
N TYR A 268 -10.95 -13.01 7.95
CA TYR A 268 -9.62 -12.40 7.94
C TYR A 268 -8.53 -13.46 7.87
N PHE A 269 -7.36 -13.08 7.35
CA PHE A 269 -6.19 -13.95 7.30
C PHE A 269 -5.10 -13.48 8.25
N LEU A 270 -4.55 -14.43 9.01
CA LEU A 270 -3.52 -14.22 10.02
C LEU A 270 -2.15 -14.65 9.46
N ALA A 271 -1.26 -13.68 9.31
CA ALA A 271 0.16 -13.91 9.03
C ALA A 271 0.93 -14.16 10.33
N GLU A 272 1.88 -15.11 10.32
CA GLU A 272 2.75 -15.34 11.49
C GLU A 272 3.78 -14.21 11.65
N SER A 273 4.34 -13.71 10.54
CA SER A 273 5.14 -12.49 10.46
C SER A 273 5.13 -11.93 9.03
N PHE A 274 5.68 -10.72 8.82
CA PHE A 274 5.84 -10.18 7.47
C PHE A 274 6.84 -10.99 6.63
N GLU A 275 7.87 -11.56 7.25
CA GLU A 275 8.82 -12.45 6.59
C GLU A 275 8.16 -13.77 6.14
N ASP A 276 7.31 -14.38 6.98
CA ASP A 276 6.53 -15.57 6.61
C ASP A 276 5.57 -15.25 5.45
N ALA A 277 4.84 -14.13 5.52
CA ALA A 277 3.94 -13.69 4.46
C ALA A 277 4.70 -13.43 3.14
N GLN A 278 5.88 -12.80 3.21
CA GLN A 278 6.75 -12.58 2.05
C GLN A 278 7.20 -13.91 1.44
N GLN A 279 7.67 -14.85 2.26
CA GLN A 279 8.13 -16.16 1.77
C GLN A 279 7.01 -16.93 1.08
N LYS A 280 5.80 -16.95 1.66
CA LYS A 280 4.63 -17.57 1.06
C LYS A 280 4.25 -16.94 -0.28
N MET A 281 4.30 -15.60 -0.37
CA MET A 281 4.04 -14.90 -1.64
C MET A 281 5.10 -15.22 -2.70
N ARG A 282 6.37 -15.36 -2.31
CA ARG A 282 7.45 -15.77 -3.21
C ARG A 282 7.23 -17.18 -3.76
N GLU A 283 6.83 -18.11 -2.89
CA GLU A 283 6.50 -19.49 -3.30
C GLU A 283 5.28 -19.50 -4.24
N PHE A 284 4.24 -18.74 -3.91
CA PHE A 284 3.08 -18.58 -4.79
C PHE A 284 3.45 -18.00 -6.15
N ALA A 285 4.37 -17.03 -6.20
CA ALA A 285 4.84 -16.42 -7.44
C ALA A 285 5.50 -17.42 -8.40
N LEU A 286 6.05 -18.55 -7.90
CA LEU A 286 6.61 -19.62 -8.74
C LEU A 286 5.52 -20.39 -9.52
N SER A 287 4.27 -20.35 -9.06
CA SER A 287 3.15 -20.99 -9.76
C SER A 287 2.61 -20.16 -10.93
N ILE A 288 3.00 -18.88 -11.04
CA ILE A 288 2.51 -17.97 -12.07
C ILE A 288 3.12 -18.34 -13.42
N PRO A 289 2.31 -18.61 -14.47
CA PRO A 289 2.81 -19.00 -15.77
C PRO A 289 3.42 -17.80 -16.52
N ARG A 290 4.73 -17.61 -16.37
CA ARG A 290 5.52 -16.63 -17.14
C ARG A 290 6.87 -17.23 -17.54
N PRO A 291 7.38 -16.95 -18.76
CA PRO A 291 8.60 -17.59 -19.28
C PRO A 291 9.91 -16.98 -18.74
N PHE A 292 9.83 -16.12 -17.73
CA PHE A 292 10.94 -15.38 -17.15
C PHE A 292 10.70 -15.12 -15.67
N THR A 293 11.76 -14.78 -14.93
CA THR A 293 11.64 -14.13 -13.63
C THR A 293 12.06 -12.67 -13.71
N VAL A 294 11.75 -11.88 -12.69
CA VAL A 294 12.04 -10.46 -12.62
C VAL A 294 12.84 -10.13 -11.37
N ARG A 295 13.76 -9.17 -11.49
CA ARG A 295 14.51 -8.58 -10.38
C ARG A 295 14.33 -7.07 -10.41
N TYR A 296 14.06 -6.46 -9.27
CA TYR A 296 14.13 -5.00 -9.15
C TYR A 296 15.57 -4.54 -8.96
N ASN A 297 16.02 -3.60 -9.77
CA ASN A 297 17.29 -2.91 -9.60
C ASN A 297 17.04 -1.55 -8.90
N PRO A 298 17.41 -1.42 -7.61
CA PRO A 298 17.14 -0.20 -6.85
C PRO A 298 17.99 1.00 -7.29
N TYR A 299 19.17 0.76 -7.89
CA TYR A 299 20.06 1.84 -8.33
C TYR A 299 19.52 2.59 -9.55
N THR A 300 18.91 1.85 -10.47
CA THR A 300 18.36 2.40 -11.73
C THR A 300 16.83 2.52 -11.70
N GLN A 301 16.19 2.07 -10.62
CA GLN A 301 14.74 2.01 -10.46
C GLN A 301 14.07 1.32 -11.66
N SER A 302 14.61 0.15 -12.03
CA SER A 302 14.18 -0.61 -13.20
C SER A 302 13.91 -2.08 -12.85
N VAL A 303 13.18 -2.75 -13.74
CA VAL A 303 12.91 -4.19 -13.66
C VAL A 303 13.78 -4.90 -14.68
N GLU A 304 14.64 -5.78 -14.17
CA GLU A 304 15.48 -6.67 -14.97
C GLU A 304 14.72 -7.98 -15.21
N ILE A 305 14.59 -8.35 -16.48
CA ILE A 305 14.09 -9.67 -16.88
C ILE A 305 15.26 -10.65 -16.80
N ILE A 306 15.02 -11.82 -16.23
CA ILE A 306 16.00 -12.91 -16.16
C ILE A 306 15.39 -14.12 -16.87
N ASP A 307 15.81 -14.31 -18.12
CA ASP A 307 15.36 -15.36 -19.02
C ASP A 307 16.51 -16.00 -19.83
N THR A 308 17.73 -15.48 -19.69
CA THR A 308 18.92 -15.96 -20.38
C THR A 308 20.09 -16.25 -19.42
N LYS A 309 21.01 -17.12 -19.84
CA LYS A 309 22.21 -17.47 -19.09
C LYS A 309 23.09 -16.26 -18.72
N PRO A 310 23.38 -15.31 -19.64
CA PRO A 310 24.20 -14.15 -19.29
C PRO A 310 23.60 -13.27 -18.16
N GLN A 311 22.27 -13.10 -18.12
CA GLN A 311 21.61 -12.37 -17.02
C GLN A 311 21.75 -13.12 -15.69
N MET A 312 21.64 -14.46 -15.71
CA MET A 312 21.86 -15.28 -14.51
C MET A 312 23.31 -15.20 -14.01
N GLU A 313 24.29 -15.16 -14.91
CA GLU A 313 25.71 -15.00 -14.57
C GLU A 313 25.97 -13.62 -13.93
N ILE A 314 25.36 -12.55 -14.44
CA ILE A 314 25.43 -11.21 -13.83
C ILE A 314 24.82 -11.22 -12.42
N LEU A 315 23.62 -11.78 -12.25
CA LEU A 315 22.99 -11.88 -10.92
C LEU A 315 23.85 -12.69 -9.93
N ALA A 316 24.44 -13.80 -10.38
CA ALA A 316 25.32 -14.61 -9.54
C ALA A 316 26.57 -13.83 -9.10
N ALA A 317 27.16 -13.04 -10.00
CA ALA A 317 28.31 -12.20 -9.67
C ALA A 317 27.96 -11.11 -8.64
N ASP A 318 26.81 -10.45 -8.79
CA ASP A 318 26.32 -9.46 -7.82
C ASP A 318 26.14 -10.09 -6.42
N ILE A 319 25.47 -11.25 -6.35
CA ILE A 319 25.24 -11.97 -5.09
C ILE A 319 26.58 -12.38 -4.46
N GLN A 320 27.55 -12.82 -5.28
CA GLN A 320 28.87 -13.18 -4.80
C GLN A 320 29.61 -11.97 -4.19
N ALA A 321 29.47 -10.77 -4.79
CA ALA A 321 30.05 -9.55 -4.25
C ALA A 321 29.46 -9.18 -2.88
N GLU A 322 28.14 -9.26 -2.73
CA GLU A 322 27.45 -9.02 -1.45
C GLU A 322 27.83 -10.06 -0.39
N MET A 323 27.96 -11.34 -0.78
CA MET A 323 28.43 -12.40 0.11
C MET A 323 29.88 -12.14 0.57
N GLN A 324 30.74 -11.66 -0.32
CA GLN A 324 32.11 -11.30 0.04
C GLN A 324 32.15 -10.15 1.04
N LEU A 325 31.28 -9.14 0.88
CA LEU A 325 31.13 -8.04 1.84
C LEU A 325 30.73 -8.55 3.23
N LEU A 326 29.77 -9.48 3.31
CA LEU A 326 29.38 -10.13 4.56
C LEU A 326 30.55 -10.87 5.21
N ILE A 327 31.28 -11.67 4.43
CA ILE A 327 32.46 -12.40 4.90
C ILE A 327 33.51 -11.42 5.47
N ASP A 328 33.75 -10.30 4.80
CA ASP A 328 34.72 -9.31 5.25
C ASP A 328 34.26 -8.56 6.52
N ALA A 329 32.95 -8.33 6.67
CA ALA A 329 32.38 -7.78 7.90
C ALA A 329 32.53 -8.77 9.08
N MET A 330 32.25 -10.05 8.87
CA MET A 330 32.42 -11.09 9.89
C MET A 330 33.88 -11.24 10.34
N LYS A 331 34.85 -11.03 9.45
CA LYS A 331 36.28 -11.05 9.83
C LYS A 331 36.67 -9.86 10.71
N LYS A 332 35.98 -8.72 10.58
CA LYS A 332 36.25 -7.49 11.36
C LYS A 332 35.60 -7.52 12.74
N ILE A 333 34.39 -8.09 12.84
CA ILE A 333 33.63 -8.20 14.08
C ILE A 333 34.01 -9.54 14.73
N LYS A 334 34.93 -9.50 15.69
CA LYS A 334 35.32 -10.68 16.49
C LYS A 334 34.34 -10.92 17.64
#